data_AF-A0A8J8B3T3-F1
#
_entry.id   AF-A0A8J8B3T3-F1
#
_cell.length_a   1.000
_cell.length_b   1.000
_cell.length_c   1.000
_cell.angle_alpha   90.00
_cell.angle_beta   90.00
_cell.angle_gamma   90.00
#
_symmetry.space_group_name_H-M   'P 1'
#
loop_
_entity.id
_entity.type
_entity.pdbx_description
1 polymer ?
#
loop_
_entity_poly.entity_id
_entity_poly.type
_entity_poly.pdbx_seq_one_letter_code
_entity_poly.pdbx_strand_id
1 'polypeptide(L)'
;MRSRPLTCIFHGPSVFDEGDAARINRILAPDHLIVAGVMGRTAAAESGLAITPADLPPSFVINKMTGDSILVNRGKTPESGRWFGEIVAGRITGGRGLVHIECSDQTCYLWNEGDRELAEYVAERIGCPVVEVSSSCRNTPEIRTIHGCLPGEPVCVEGITIGYATAGEVILSRDNGTLNPISGIRVKPHGMEKLIAIGCPPLDRAWCKSGQIRSSLPETPARRAPVCGKIAIIDHAALDIYRIITPNLAGIITIGDDTTAVCGHIGAVQGVPVFGITDGDADGIVPETYAPGSVVTHVICGTDDDLGREIAASIPQDAEFCWDRLVRDILRTYSGTIRIVRDLR
;
A
#
# COMPACT_ATOMS: atom_id res chain seq x y z
N MET A 1 4.98 32.52 17.60
CA MET A 1 4.79 31.23 18.30
C MET A 1 3.50 30.64 17.78
N ARG A 2 3.49 29.41 17.25
CA ARG A 2 2.23 28.79 16.75
C ARG A 2 1.24 28.64 17.90
N SER A 3 -0.01 29.03 17.69
CA SER A 3 -1.08 28.97 18.69
C SER A 3 -1.83 27.64 18.70
N ARG A 4 -1.69 26.85 17.62
CA ARG A 4 -2.35 25.55 17.43
C ARG A 4 -1.32 24.45 17.15
N PRO A 5 -1.57 23.21 17.61
CA PRO A 5 -0.70 22.07 17.29
C PRO A 5 -0.77 21.76 15.80
N LEU A 6 0.38 21.45 15.21
CA LEU A 6 0.55 21.16 13.79
C LEU A 6 0.83 19.68 13.59
N THR A 7 -0.04 19.01 12.84
CA THR A 7 0.15 17.62 12.46
C THR A 7 0.56 17.48 11.00
N CYS A 8 1.64 16.74 10.75
CA CYS A 8 2.01 16.30 9.41
C CYS A 8 1.44 14.92 9.15
N ILE A 9 0.67 14.78 8.07
CA ILE A 9 0.10 13.52 7.61
C ILE A 9 0.86 13.10 6.36
N PHE A 10 1.74 12.11 6.49
CA PHE A 10 2.49 11.54 5.38
C PHE A 10 1.67 10.47 4.68
N HIS A 11 1.74 10.45 3.35
CA HIS A 11 1.12 9.41 2.54
C HIS A 11 2.12 8.81 1.54
N GLY A 12 1.97 7.49 1.33
CA GLY A 12 2.81 6.71 0.43
C GLY A 12 4.19 6.41 1.01
N PRO A 13 4.90 5.42 0.46
CA PRO A 13 6.24 5.09 0.91
C PRO A 13 7.30 6.10 0.42
N SER A 14 7.12 6.67 -0.77
CA SER A 14 8.14 7.50 -1.43
C SER A 14 8.52 8.75 -0.62
N VAL A 15 7.62 9.29 0.19
CA VAL A 15 7.92 10.41 1.09
C VAL A 15 8.93 10.04 2.18
N PHE A 16 9.03 8.76 2.54
CA PHE A 16 10.05 8.24 3.46
C PHE A 16 11.30 7.83 2.71
N ASP A 17 11.12 7.07 1.62
CA ASP A 17 12.23 6.50 0.85
C ASP A 17 13.14 7.60 0.26
N GLU A 18 12.59 8.75 -0.13
CA GLU A 18 13.34 9.91 -0.65
C GLU A 18 13.81 10.89 0.44
N GLY A 19 13.56 10.58 1.71
CA GLY A 19 13.98 11.41 2.86
C GLY A 19 13.16 12.68 3.10
N ASP A 20 12.05 12.90 2.39
CA ASP A 20 11.20 14.08 2.56
C ASP A 20 10.60 14.18 3.95
N ALA A 21 10.13 13.06 4.51
CA ALA A 21 9.55 13.02 5.85
C ALA A 21 10.55 13.50 6.91
N ALA A 22 11.80 13.05 6.82
CA ALA A 22 12.87 13.49 7.72
C ALA A 22 13.21 14.98 7.53
N ARG A 23 13.27 15.45 6.28
CA ARG A 23 13.49 16.85 5.93
C ARG A 23 12.38 17.75 6.50
N ILE A 24 11.13 17.40 6.27
CA ILE A 24 9.95 18.16 6.70
C ILE A 24 9.83 18.16 8.22
N ASN A 25 10.06 17.02 8.88
CA ASN A 25 10.09 16.94 10.34
C ASN A 25 11.13 17.90 10.93
N ARG A 26 12.34 17.96 10.34
CA ARG A 26 13.41 18.87 10.78
C ARG A 26 13.07 20.35 10.60
N ILE A 27 12.45 20.70 9.47
CA ILE A 27 12.15 22.09 9.11
C ILE A 27 10.94 22.64 9.89
N LEU A 28 9.87 21.85 9.98
CA LEU A 28 8.60 22.29 10.55
C LEU A 28 8.47 21.98 12.04
N ALA A 29 9.22 21.00 12.56
CA ALA A 29 9.13 20.49 13.93
C ALA A 29 7.65 20.35 14.40
N PRO A 30 6.84 19.54 13.70
CA PRO A 30 5.43 19.36 14.01
C PRO A 30 5.22 18.65 15.36
N ASP A 31 4.07 18.91 15.99
CA ASP A 31 3.69 18.28 17.26
C ASP A 31 3.37 16.78 17.08
N HIS A 32 2.83 16.43 15.91
CA HIS A 32 2.43 15.06 15.59
C HIS A 32 2.82 14.68 14.16
N LEU A 33 3.28 13.44 14.01
CA LEU A 33 3.52 12.80 12.73
C LEU A 33 2.59 11.61 12.58
N ILE A 34 1.83 11.58 11.48
CA ILE A 34 0.93 10.48 11.15
C ILE A 34 1.34 9.93 9.78
N VAL A 35 1.31 8.60 9.63
CA VAL A 35 1.42 7.96 8.31
C VAL A 35 0.12 7.27 7.95
N ALA A 36 -0.40 7.56 6.76
CA ALA A 36 -1.60 6.92 6.22
C ALA A 36 -1.22 5.92 5.12
N GLY A 37 -1.73 4.69 5.25
CA GLY A 37 -1.57 3.62 4.27
C GLY A 37 -0.49 2.59 4.64
N VAL A 38 -0.74 1.34 4.22
CA VAL A 38 0.07 0.16 4.58
C VAL A 38 1.53 0.30 4.16
N MET A 39 1.80 0.68 2.90
CA MET A 39 3.19 0.81 2.43
C MET A 39 3.91 2.05 2.95
N GLY A 40 3.17 3.14 3.21
CA GLY A 40 3.72 4.28 3.95
C GLY A 40 4.17 3.85 5.34
N ARG A 41 3.36 3.07 6.07
CA ARG A 41 3.72 2.51 7.39
C ARG A 41 4.96 1.63 7.33
N THR A 42 5.11 0.82 6.28
CA THR A 42 6.30 -0.01 6.05
C THR A 42 7.55 0.84 5.89
N ALA A 43 7.52 1.85 5.03
CA ALA A 43 8.66 2.75 4.85
C ALA A 43 8.94 3.60 6.10
N ALA A 44 7.89 4.06 6.79
CA ALA A 44 8.02 4.80 8.04
C ALA A 44 8.72 4.01 9.14
N ALA A 45 8.54 2.68 9.20
CA ALA A 45 9.20 1.82 10.18
C ALA A 45 10.73 1.81 10.03
N GLU A 46 11.25 2.08 8.83
CA GLU A 46 12.68 2.17 8.53
C GLU A 46 13.21 3.60 8.72
N SER A 47 12.34 4.61 8.74
CA SER A 47 12.74 6.04 8.80
C SER A 47 13.37 6.50 10.11
N GLY A 48 13.21 5.74 11.20
CA GLY A 48 13.64 6.12 12.55
C GLY A 48 12.83 7.27 13.18
N LEU A 49 11.79 7.77 12.51
CA LEU A 49 10.92 8.83 13.02
C LEU A 49 9.84 8.25 13.95
N ALA A 50 9.52 8.98 15.02
CA ALA A 50 8.40 8.63 15.92
C ALA A 50 7.06 8.99 15.26
N ILE A 51 6.53 8.05 14.48
CA ILE A 51 5.33 8.24 13.65
C ILE A 51 4.20 7.35 14.13
N THR A 52 3.00 7.91 14.22
CA THR A 52 1.78 7.17 14.52
C THR A 52 1.14 6.64 13.23
N PRO A 53 0.98 5.33 13.05
CA PRO A 53 0.27 4.78 11.91
C PRO A 53 -1.24 5.05 12.02
N ALA A 54 -1.86 5.43 10.90
CA ALA A 54 -3.30 5.49 10.74
C ALA A 54 -3.74 4.44 9.72
N ASP A 55 -4.57 3.48 10.15
CA ASP A 55 -5.16 2.46 9.29
C ASP A 55 -6.39 3.00 8.52
N LEU A 56 -6.35 4.29 8.16
CA LEU A 56 -7.44 5.03 7.50
C LEU A 56 -6.90 5.87 6.33
N PRO A 57 -7.72 6.14 5.30
CA PRO A 57 -7.33 7.08 4.24
C PRO A 57 -7.04 8.48 4.80
N PRO A 58 -6.15 9.28 4.16
CA PRO A 58 -5.76 10.60 4.68
C PRO A 58 -6.95 11.54 4.93
N SER A 59 -7.95 11.55 4.04
CA SER A 59 -9.14 12.40 4.20
C SER A 59 -9.92 12.06 5.48
N PHE A 60 -10.00 10.77 5.85
CA PHE A 60 -10.65 10.33 7.09
C PHE A 60 -9.86 10.76 8.33
N VAL A 61 -8.52 10.71 8.26
CA VAL A 61 -7.65 11.22 9.33
C VAL A 61 -7.89 12.72 9.49
N ILE A 62 -7.79 13.50 8.41
CA ILE A 62 -7.98 14.95 8.42
C ILE A 62 -9.34 15.36 8.98
N ASN A 63 -10.42 14.70 8.55
CA ASN A 63 -11.79 15.00 9.00
C ASN A 63 -12.01 14.76 10.51
N LYS A 64 -11.23 13.89 11.14
CA LYS A 64 -11.36 13.57 12.58
C LYS A 64 -10.45 14.42 13.47
N MET A 65 -9.58 15.22 12.88
CA MET A 65 -8.55 15.94 13.62
C MET A 65 -8.95 17.38 13.94
N THR A 66 -8.61 17.81 15.15
CA THR A 66 -8.64 19.21 15.57
C THR A 66 -7.26 19.85 15.42
N GLY A 67 -7.21 21.15 15.18
CA GLY A 67 -5.93 21.87 14.98
C GLY A 67 -5.44 21.84 13.54
N ASP A 68 -4.21 22.31 13.35
CA ASP A 68 -3.64 22.55 12.03
C ASP A 68 -3.09 21.24 11.46
N SER A 69 -3.37 20.98 10.18
CA SER A 69 -2.89 19.77 9.52
C SER A 69 -2.41 20.07 8.11
N ILE A 70 -1.33 19.39 7.73
CA ILE A 70 -0.84 19.36 6.35
C ILE A 70 -0.77 17.92 5.85
N LEU A 71 -1.14 17.71 4.59
CA LEU A 71 -0.85 16.48 3.87
C LEU A 71 0.52 16.61 3.21
N VAL A 72 1.35 15.59 3.34
CA VAL A 72 2.64 15.52 2.69
C VAL A 72 2.69 14.24 1.86
N ASN A 73 2.97 14.41 0.58
CA ASN A 73 3.02 13.32 -0.39
C ASN A 73 4.22 13.49 -1.32
N ARG A 74 4.65 12.37 -1.92
CA ARG A 74 5.50 12.38 -3.11
C ARG A 74 4.81 11.54 -4.19
N GLY A 75 4.25 12.21 -5.19
CA GLY A 75 3.73 11.57 -6.38
C GLY A 75 4.84 10.91 -7.20
N LYS A 76 4.46 9.93 -8.03
CA LYS A 76 5.35 9.32 -9.04
C LYS A 76 5.84 10.37 -10.03
N THR A 77 4.92 11.27 -10.37
CA THR A 77 5.13 12.53 -11.08
C THR A 77 4.43 13.66 -10.31
N PRO A 78 4.83 14.93 -10.52
CA PRO A 78 4.13 16.08 -9.96
C PRO A 78 2.63 16.08 -10.27
N GLU A 79 2.27 15.69 -11.49
CA GLU A 79 0.87 15.55 -11.91
C GLU A 79 0.11 14.50 -11.09
N SER A 80 0.66 13.30 -10.92
CA SER A 80 0.04 12.27 -10.09
C SER A 80 -0.11 12.69 -8.62
N GLY A 81 0.85 13.47 -8.12
CA GLY A 81 0.85 14.03 -6.78
C GLY A 81 -0.26 15.07 -6.59
N ARG A 82 -0.39 15.99 -7.54
CA ARG A 82 -1.49 16.95 -7.60
C ARG A 82 -2.85 16.25 -7.61
N TRP A 83 -3.03 15.23 -8.46
CA TRP A 83 -4.29 14.46 -8.53
C TRP A 83 -4.62 13.74 -7.23
N PHE A 84 -3.62 13.20 -6.56
CA PHE A 84 -3.81 12.63 -5.23
C PHE A 84 -4.29 13.68 -4.22
N GLY A 85 -3.67 14.86 -4.21
CA GLY A 85 -4.13 16.01 -3.42
C GLY A 85 -5.58 16.39 -3.71
N GLU A 86 -5.97 16.41 -4.99
CA GLU A 86 -7.34 16.69 -5.42
C GLU A 86 -8.35 15.67 -4.87
N ILE A 87 -8.03 14.37 -4.93
CA ILE A 87 -8.87 13.30 -4.39
C ILE A 87 -9.05 13.45 -2.87
N VAL A 88 -7.97 13.76 -2.14
CA VAL A 88 -8.04 13.96 -0.69
C VAL A 88 -8.88 15.20 -0.37
N ALA A 89 -8.61 16.31 -1.04
CA ALA A 89 -9.33 17.57 -0.84
C ALA A 89 -10.83 17.46 -1.11
N GLY A 90 -11.24 16.76 -2.17
CA GLY A 90 -12.64 16.52 -2.50
C GLY A 90 -13.40 15.65 -1.48
N ARG A 91 -12.69 14.97 -0.58
CA ARG A 91 -13.25 14.12 0.49
C ARG A 91 -13.19 14.77 1.87
N ILE A 92 -12.64 15.97 2.00
CA ILE A 92 -12.66 16.72 3.25
C ILE A 92 -14.04 17.38 3.42
N THR A 93 -14.57 17.32 4.63
CA THR A 93 -15.92 17.77 4.98
C THR A 93 -15.89 18.97 5.93
N GLY A 94 -17.04 19.62 6.11
CA GLY A 94 -17.19 20.71 7.08
C GLY A 94 -16.62 22.06 6.64
N GLY A 95 -16.47 22.28 5.32
CA GLY A 95 -15.94 23.54 4.77
C GLY A 95 -14.44 23.75 5.01
N ARG A 96 -13.74 22.72 5.49
CA ARG A 96 -12.29 22.75 5.70
C ARG A 96 -11.57 22.47 4.38
N GLY A 97 -10.63 23.32 3.99
CA GLY A 97 -9.73 23.05 2.86
C GLY A 97 -8.52 22.18 3.24
N LEU A 98 -7.54 22.09 2.34
CA LEU A 98 -6.34 21.28 2.53
C LEU A 98 -5.07 22.06 2.18
N VAL A 99 -4.10 22.04 3.09
CA VAL A 99 -2.71 22.39 2.79
C VAL A 99 -1.96 21.10 2.43
N HIS A 100 -1.48 21.01 1.19
CA HIS A 100 -0.85 19.81 0.64
C HIS A 100 0.55 20.12 0.10
N ILE A 101 1.56 19.44 0.61
CA ILE A 101 2.94 19.53 0.12
C ILE A 101 3.21 18.35 -0.81
N GLU A 102 3.33 18.65 -2.10
CA GLU A 102 3.82 17.70 -3.10
C GLU A 102 5.34 17.83 -3.21
N CYS A 103 6.03 16.79 -2.79
CA CYS A 103 7.49 16.81 -2.64
C CYS A 103 8.25 16.52 -3.94
N SER A 104 7.59 15.97 -4.98
CA SER A 104 8.22 15.68 -6.26
C SER A 104 8.61 16.93 -7.06
N ASP A 105 7.85 18.00 -6.96
CA ASP A 105 8.16 19.32 -7.54
C ASP A 105 8.31 20.43 -6.49
N GLN A 106 8.19 20.07 -5.21
CA GLN A 106 8.19 21.01 -4.09
C GLN A 106 7.11 22.10 -4.26
N THR A 107 5.86 21.72 -4.48
CA THR A 107 4.72 22.65 -4.54
C THR A 107 3.86 22.56 -3.28
N CYS A 108 3.48 23.71 -2.70
CA CYS A 108 2.47 23.79 -1.66
C CYS A 108 1.10 24.12 -2.27
N TYR A 109 0.24 23.13 -2.41
CA TYR A 109 -1.13 23.33 -2.87
C TYR A 109 -2.05 23.75 -1.74
N LEU A 110 -2.82 24.81 -1.98
CA LEU A 110 -3.91 25.26 -1.13
C LEU A 110 -5.23 24.89 -1.79
N TRP A 111 -5.86 23.80 -1.31
CA TRP A 111 -7.12 23.31 -1.87
C TRP A 111 -8.34 23.86 -1.15
N ASN A 112 -9.39 24.17 -1.91
CA ASN A 112 -10.75 24.45 -1.41
C ASN A 112 -10.76 25.52 -0.29
N GLU A 113 -10.09 26.65 -0.52
CA GLU A 113 -9.99 27.75 0.45
C GLU A 113 -9.44 27.29 1.82
N GLY A 114 -8.44 26.40 1.80
CA GLY A 114 -7.74 25.98 3.00
C GLY A 114 -7.07 27.13 3.75
N ASP A 115 -6.46 26.81 4.88
CA ASP A 115 -5.80 27.80 5.73
C ASP A 115 -4.58 28.42 5.01
N ARG A 116 -4.76 29.67 4.53
CA ARG A 116 -3.74 30.42 3.79
C ARG A 116 -2.55 30.77 4.68
N GLU A 117 -2.77 31.17 5.93
CA GLU A 117 -1.69 31.51 6.86
C GLU A 117 -0.80 30.29 7.13
N LEU A 118 -1.42 29.12 7.29
CA LEU A 118 -0.70 27.86 7.43
C LEU A 118 0.09 27.51 6.16
N ALA A 119 -0.51 27.65 4.98
CA ALA A 119 0.14 27.38 3.71
C ALA A 119 1.35 28.28 3.49
N GLU A 120 1.21 29.58 3.69
CA GLU A 120 2.30 30.56 3.56
C GLU A 120 3.43 30.29 4.56
N TYR A 121 3.09 30.01 5.83
CA TYR A 121 4.08 29.61 6.84
C TYR A 121 4.87 28.37 6.40
N VAL A 122 4.18 27.33 5.94
CA VAL A 122 4.83 26.06 5.57
C VAL A 122 5.68 26.26 4.32
N ALA A 123 5.15 26.99 3.35
CA ALA A 123 5.82 27.30 2.09
C ALA A 123 7.10 28.12 2.29
N GLU A 124 7.07 29.15 3.14
CA GLU A 124 8.24 29.95 3.49
C GLU A 124 9.35 29.09 4.11
N ARG A 125 8.99 28.21 5.06
CA ARG A 125 9.97 27.35 5.74
C ARG A 125 10.55 26.26 4.85
N ILE A 126 9.72 25.68 3.98
CA ILE A 126 10.14 24.62 3.07
C ILE A 126 10.89 25.22 1.86
N GLY A 127 10.61 26.47 1.49
CA GLY A 127 11.14 27.12 0.31
C GLY A 127 10.37 26.75 -0.97
N CYS A 128 9.04 26.63 -0.90
CA CYS A 128 8.20 26.26 -2.04
C CYS A 128 7.15 27.34 -2.41
N PRO A 129 6.66 27.37 -3.67
CA PRO A 129 5.54 28.22 -4.04
C PRO A 129 4.21 27.70 -3.46
N VAL A 130 3.30 28.63 -3.16
CA VAL A 130 1.90 28.33 -2.85
C VAL A 130 1.08 28.43 -4.14
N VAL A 131 0.28 27.39 -4.42
CA VAL A 131 -0.61 27.32 -5.58
C VAL A 131 -2.03 27.04 -5.11
N GLU A 132 -2.94 27.97 -5.38
CA GLU A 132 -4.36 27.81 -5.06
C GLU A 132 -5.09 26.99 -6.11
N VAL A 133 -5.89 26.04 -5.63
CA VAL A 133 -6.60 25.08 -6.46
C VAL A 133 -7.94 24.73 -5.82
N SER A 134 -8.91 24.36 -6.65
CA SER A 134 -10.19 23.84 -6.19
C SER A 134 -10.35 22.41 -6.68
N SER A 135 -10.81 21.53 -5.80
CA SER A 135 -11.13 20.15 -6.17
C SER A 135 -12.41 20.13 -7.00
N SER A 136 -12.30 19.59 -8.21
CA SER A 136 -13.44 19.36 -9.10
C SER A 136 -13.91 17.90 -9.12
N CYS A 137 -13.17 17.02 -8.41
CA CYS A 137 -13.29 15.58 -8.52
C CYS A 137 -14.72 15.09 -8.20
N ARG A 138 -15.43 14.65 -9.24
CA ARG A 138 -16.73 13.96 -9.16
C ARG A 138 -16.54 12.52 -9.61
N ASN A 139 -16.05 11.67 -8.72
CA ASN A 139 -16.19 10.24 -8.94
C ASN A 139 -17.67 9.89 -8.72
N THR A 140 -18.28 9.24 -9.70
CA THR A 140 -19.61 8.67 -9.52
C THR A 140 -19.45 7.20 -9.12
N PRO A 141 -20.49 6.59 -8.51
CA PRO A 141 -20.49 5.15 -8.24
C PRO A 141 -20.24 4.28 -9.48
N GLU A 142 -20.53 4.81 -10.67
CA GLU A 142 -20.51 4.10 -11.96
C GLU A 142 -19.29 4.39 -12.83
N ILE A 143 -18.63 5.55 -12.70
CA ILE A 143 -17.49 5.93 -13.54
C ILE A 143 -16.34 6.45 -12.68
N ARG A 144 -15.14 5.95 -12.97
CA ARG A 144 -13.89 6.39 -12.34
C ARG A 144 -12.79 6.58 -13.37
N THR A 145 -12.15 7.75 -13.32
CA THR A 145 -10.90 8.00 -14.00
C THR A 145 -9.74 7.88 -13.00
N ILE A 146 -8.75 7.07 -13.35
CA ILE A 146 -7.47 6.98 -12.64
C ILE A 146 -6.48 7.84 -13.42
N HIS A 147 -6.10 8.98 -12.85
CA HIS A 147 -5.17 9.94 -13.45
C HIS A 147 -3.72 9.67 -13.03
N GLY A 148 -2.75 10.21 -13.78
CA GLY A 148 -1.33 10.10 -13.46
C GLY A 148 -0.78 8.68 -13.59
N CYS A 149 -1.35 7.89 -14.51
CA CYS A 149 -0.84 6.58 -14.87
C CYS A 149 0.39 6.71 -15.77
N LEU A 150 1.36 5.81 -15.63
CA LEU A 150 2.46 5.66 -16.58
C LEU A 150 2.22 4.41 -17.43
N PRO A 151 2.42 4.45 -18.76
CA PRO A 151 2.26 3.27 -19.60
C PRO A 151 3.10 2.08 -19.11
N GLY A 152 2.47 0.92 -19.01
CA GLY A 152 3.06 -0.32 -18.48
C GLY A 152 2.82 -0.55 -16.98
N GLU A 153 2.35 0.44 -16.22
CA GLU A 153 2.07 0.26 -14.81
C GLU A 153 0.89 -0.70 -14.55
N PRO A 154 0.95 -1.51 -13.49
CA PRO A 154 -0.21 -2.29 -13.05
C PRO A 154 -1.32 -1.34 -12.61
N VAL A 155 -2.56 -1.67 -12.99
CA VAL A 155 -3.78 -0.97 -12.58
C VAL A 155 -4.52 -1.87 -11.62
N CYS A 156 -4.71 -1.40 -10.39
CA CYS A 156 -5.32 -2.17 -9.32
C CYS A 156 -6.68 -1.61 -8.92
N VAL A 157 -7.65 -2.49 -8.69
CA VAL A 157 -8.94 -2.20 -8.05
C VAL A 157 -9.09 -3.12 -6.86
N GLU A 158 -9.31 -2.57 -5.66
CA GLU A 158 -9.42 -3.34 -4.40
C GLU A 158 -8.22 -4.29 -4.16
N GLY A 159 -7.03 -3.88 -4.60
CA GLY A 159 -5.81 -4.68 -4.47
C GLY A 159 -5.60 -5.75 -5.54
N ILE A 160 -6.54 -5.94 -6.47
CA ILE A 160 -6.41 -6.87 -7.60
C ILE A 160 -5.92 -6.13 -8.84
N THR A 161 -4.85 -6.62 -9.47
CA THR A 161 -4.36 -6.10 -10.75
C THR A 161 -5.30 -6.51 -11.89
N ILE A 162 -6.07 -5.57 -12.42
CA ILE A 162 -7.04 -5.81 -13.50
C ILE A 162 -6.44 -5.64 -14.90
N GLY A 163 -5.20 -5.17 -14.99
CA GLY A 163 -4.51 -4.91 -16.25
C GLY A 163 -3.38 -3.91 -16.09
N TYR A 164 -2.91 -3.38 -17.22
CA TYR A 164 -1.79 -2.45 -17.27
C TYR A 164 -2.16 -1.19 -18.02
N ALA A 165 -1.76 -0.03 -17.50
CA ALA A 165 -2.03 1.25 -18.11
C ALA A 165 -1.37 1.35 -19.50
N THR A 166 -2.08 1.90 -20.46
CA THR A 166 -1.59 2.18 -21.82
C THR A 166 -1.51 3.67 -22.11
N ALA A 167 -2.02 4.50 -21.20
CA ALA A 167 -2.06 5.96 -21.32
C ALA A 167 -1.92 6.62 -19.93
N GLY A 168 -1.88 7.97 -19.93
CA GLY A 168 -1.84 8.80 -18.71
C GLY A 168 -3.09 8.69 -17.82
N GLU A 169 -4.17 8.19 -18.38
CA GLU A 169 -5.47 8.03 -17.72
C GLU A 169 -6.06 6.66 -18.03
N VAL A 170 -6.69 6.05 -17.04
CA VAL A 170 -7.49 4.83 -17.19
C VAL A 170 -8.93 5.17 -16.83
N ILE A 171 -9.87 4.84 -17.72
CA ILE A 171 -11.30 5.06 -17.46
C ILE A 171 -11.95 3.71 -17.23
N LEU A 172 -12.61 3.58 -16.08
CA LEU A 172 -13.36 2.40 -15.67
C LEU A 172 -14.84 2.77 -15.54
N SER A 173 -15.72 1.89 -16.01
CA SER A 173 -17.14 1.91 -15.64
C SER A 173 -17.52 0.69 -14.82
N ARG A 174 -18.64 0.79 -14.12
CA ARG A 174 -19.26 -0.29 -13.37
C ARG A 174 -20.72 -0.37 -13.73
N ASP A 175 -21.18 -1.56 -14.09
CA ASP A 175 -22.60 -1.85 -14.30
C ASP A 175 -22.98 -3.11 -13.51
N ASN A 176 -24.04 -3.03 -12.70
CA ASN A 176 -24.56 -4.13 -11.88
C ASN A 176 -23.51 -4.89 -11.04
N GLY A 177 -22.47 -4.20 -10.54
CA GLY A 177 -21.40 -4.82 -9.75
C GLY A 177 -20.24 -5.39 -10.57
N THR A 178 -20.34 -5.37 -11.89
CA THR A 178 -19.30 -5.79 -12.82
C THR A 178 -18.50 -4.59 -13.30
N LEU A 179 -17.18 -4.68 -13.22
CA LEU A 179 -16.26 -3.67 -13.73
C LEU A 179 -16.10 -3.84 -15.26
N ASN A 180 -16.18 -2.74 -15.99
CA ASN A 180 -15.98 -2.66 -17.44
C ASN A 180 -14.89 -1.61 -17.73
N PRO A 181 -13.67 -2.03 -18.13
CA PRO A 181 -12.64 -1.09 -18.55
C PRO A 181 -13.05 -0.39 -19.85
N ILE A 182 -13.06 0.94 -19.87
CA ILE A 182 -13.47 1.74 -21.04
C ILE A 182 -12.27 2.07 -21.92
N SER A 183 -11.21 2.63 -21.33
CA SER A 183 -10.04 3.10 -22.09
C SER A 183 -8.79 3.20 -21.23
N GLY A 184 -7.63 3.29 -21.90
CA GLY A 184 -6.34 3.53 -21.24
C GLY A 184 -5.73 2.32 -20.53
N ILE A 185 -6.28 1.12 -20.74
CA ILE A 185 -5.83 -0.09 -20.06
C ILE A 185 -5.82 -1.30 -21.01
N ARG A 186 -4.76 -2.11 -20.91
CA ARG A 186 -4.68 -3.47 -21.44
C ARG A 186 -5.09 -4.44 -20.34
N VAL A 187 -6.26 -5.04 -20.48
CA VAL A 187 -6.87 -5.91 -19.47
C VAL A 187 -6.02 -7.17 -19.22
N LYS A 188 -5.89 -7.58 -17.95
CA LYS A 188 -5.41 -8.90 -17.51
C LYS A 188 -6.64 -9.75 -17.22
N PRO A 189 -7.02 -10.73 -18.07
CA PRO A 189 -8.26 -11.49 -17.91
C PRO A 189 -8.41 -12.14 -16.54
N HIS A 190 -7.34 -12.75 -16.03
CA HIS A 190 -7.34 -13.40 -14.72
C HIS A 190 -7.65 -12.44 -13.56
N GLY A 191 -7.13 -11.21 -13.60
CA GLY A 191 -7.45 -10.18 -12.61
C GLY A 191 -8.91 -9.75 -12.66
N MET A 192 -9.50 -9.69 -13.86
CA MET A 192 -10.94 -9.43 -14.02
C MET A 192 -11.78 -10.57 -13.44
N GLU A 193 -11.39 -11.82 -13.67
CA GLU A 193 -12.06 -13.00 -13.10
C GLU A 193 -12.07 -12.95 -11.56
N LYS A 194 -10.91 -12.65 -10.94
CA LYS A 194 -10.79 -12.48 -9.49
C LYS A 194 -11.70 -11.37 -8.97
N LEU A 195 -11.72 -10.21 -9.62
CA LEU A 195 -12.57 -9.08 -9.20
C LEU A 195 -14.07 -9.39 -9.37
N ILE A 196 -14.46 -10.13 -10.42
CA ILE A 196 -15.85 -10.58 -10.62
C ILE A 196 -16.27 -11.53 -9.49
N ALA A 197 -15.39 -12.45 -9.08
CA ALA A 197 -15.69 -13.43 -8.04
C ALA A 197 -15.98 -12.79 -6.67
N ILE A 198 -15.26 -11.70 -6.33
CA ILE A 198 -15.47 -10.97 -5.06
C ILE A 198 -16.50 -9.83 -5.18
N GLY A 199 -16.81 -9.40 -6.40
CA GLY A 199 -17.68 -8.27 -6.70
C GLY A 199 -16.97 -6.91 -6.63
N CYS A 200 -17.28 -6.02 -7.56
CA CYS A 200 -16.70 -4.66 -7.57
C CYS A 200 -17.57 -3.70 -6.73
N PRO A 201 -16.99 -3.03 -5.71
CA PRO A 201 -17.69 -1.98 -4.98
C PRO A 201 -17.96 -0.76 -5.88
N PRO A 202 -18.86 0.15 -5.47
CA PRO A 202 -19.04 1.46 -6.11
C PRO A 202 -17.71 2.18 -6.35
N LEU A 203 -17.48 2.72 -7.55
CA LEU A 203 -16.16 3.23 -7.95
C LEU A 203 -15.74 4.55 -7.28
N ASP A 204 -16.69 5.27 -6.70
CA ASP A 204 -16.46 6.42 -5.84
C ASP A 204 -15.82 6.03 -4.49
N ARG A 205 -16.10 4.81 -4.04
CA ARG A 205 -15.57 4.19 -2.81
C ARG A 205 -14.42 3.23 -3.06
N ALA A 206 -14.36 2.65 -4.25
CA ALA A 206 -13.35 1.67 -4.60
C ALA A 206 -11.93 2.26 -4.52
N TRP A 207 -10.99 1.45 -4.04
CA TRP A 207 -9.58 1.75 -4.11
C TRP A 207 -9.03 1.45 -5.50
N CYS A 208 -9.03 2.47 -6.36
CA CYS A 208 -8.47 2.42 -7.70
C CYS A 208 -7.12 3.16 -7.75
N LYS A 209 -6.04 2.47 -8.14
CA LYS A 209 -4.69 3.04 -8.25
C LYS A 209 -3.91 2.44 -9.42
N SER A 210 -2.85 3.12 -9.83
CA SER A 210 -1.87 2.62 -10.80
C SER A 210 -0.45 2.68 -10.24
N GLY A 211 0.40 1.79 -10.73
CA GLY A 211 1.83 1.76 -10.41
C GLY A 211 2.18 0.87 -9.22
N GLN A 212 3.47 0.81 -8.93
CA GLN A 212 4.00 0.05 -7.80
C GLN A 212 3.53 0.65 -6.48
N ILE A 213 3.32 -0.21 -5.49
CA ILE A 213 2.88 0.22 -4.16
C ILE A 213 4.04 0.66 -3.27
N ARG A 214 5.28 0.28 -3.62
CA ARG A 214 6.58 0.78 -3.16
C ARG A 214 7.65 0.35 -4.15
N SER A 215 8.64 1.20 -4.43
CA SER A 215 9.71 0.91 -5.40
C SER A 215 11.07 0.65 -4.74
N SER A 216 11.30 1.18 -3.54
CA SER A 216 12.54 0.92 -2.79
C SER A 216 12.54 -0.46 -2.15
N LEU A 217 13.72 -1.07 -2.08
CA LEU A 217 13.94 -2.32 -1.34
C LEU A 217 14.05 -2.02 0.17
N PRO A 218 13.61 -2.94 1.05
CA PRO A 218 13.91 -2.88 2.48
C PRO A 218 15.42 -2.85 2.73
N GLU A 219 15.90 -2.00 3.65
CA GLU A 219 17.34 -1.68 3.76
C GLU A 219 18.18 -2.84 4.28
N THR A 220 17.70 -3.59 5.28
CA THR A 220 18.43 -4.75 5.82
C THR A 220 17.48 -5.76 6.47
N PRO A 221 16.98 -6.76 5.70
CA PRO A 221 16.10 -7.79 6.23
C PRO A 221 16.81 -8.63 7.30
N ALA A 222 16.23 -8.70 8.48
CA ALA A 222 16.73 -9.53 9.58
C ALA A 222 15.57 -10.28 10.22
N ARG A 223 15.76 -11.56 10.56
CA ARG A 223 14.73 -12.34 11.24
C ARG A 223 14.65 -11.90 12.71
N ARG A 224 13.48 -11.43 13.11
CA ARG A 224 13.14 -10.99 14.48
C ARG A 224 12.01 -11.81 15.09
N ALA A 225 11.23 -12.49 14.26
CA ALA A 225 10.16 -13.39 14.69
C ALA A 225 10.71 -14.52 15.58
N PRO A 226 9.93 -14.97 16.59
CA PRO A 226 10.29 -16.10 17.42
C PRO A 226 10.46 -17.38 16.59
N VAL A 227 11.26 -18.32 17.10
CA VAL A 227 11.49 -19.61 16.45
C VAL A 227 10.20 -20.44 16.38
N CYS A 228 9.41 -20.40 17.46
CA CYS A 228 8.12 -21.06 17.56
C CYS A 228 7.06 -20.08 18.05
N GLY A 229 5.83 -20.24 17.57
CA GLY A 229 4.71 -19.36 17.89
C GLY A 229 3.56 -19.57 16.92
N LYS A 230 2.66 -18.60 16.82
CA LYS A 230 1.54 -18.63 15.89
C LYS A 230 2.01 -18.52 14.45
N ILE A 231 1.23 -19.08 13.54
CA ILE A 231 1.40 -18.93 12.09
C ILE A 231 0.19 -18.19 11.55
N ALA A 232 0.45 -17.21 10.70
CA ALA A 232 -0.59 -16.53 9.96
C ALA A 232 -0.72 -17.14 8.56
N ILE A 233 -1.94 -17.17 8.06
CA ILE A 233 -2.22 -17.51 6.66
C ILE A 233 -2.85 -16.27 6.03
N ILE A 234 -2.24 -15.78 4.96
CA ILE A 234 -2.74 -14.64 4.20
C ILE A 234 -3.06 -15.11 2.80
N ASP A 235 -4.34 -15.07 2.48
CA ASP A 235 -4.90 -15.43 1.18
C ASP A 235 -5.45 -14.16 0.54
N HIS A 236 -4.74 -13.63 -0.47
CA HIS A 236 -5.16 -12.47 -1.27
C HIS A 236 -5.52 -11.19 -0.48
N ALA A 237 -5.15 -11.10 0.81
CA ALA A 237 -5.50 -10.01 1.72
C ALA A 237 -4.26 -9.34 2.35
N ALA A 238 -3.22 -9.11 1.55
CA ALA A 238 -1.92 -8.62 2.04
C ALA A 238 -1.98 -7.25 2.75
N LEU A 239 -3.04 -6.47 2.54
CA LEU A 239 -3.24 -5.17 3.21
C LEU A 239 -3.55 -5.32 4.72
N ASP A 240 -4.04 -6.48 5.17
CA ASP A 240 -4.36 -6.73 6.58
C ASP A 240 -3.17 -7.21 7.41
N ILE A 241 -1.99 -7.39 6.79
CA ILE A 241 -0.81 -7.98 7.46
C ILE A 241 -0.43 -7.28 8.76
N TYR A 242 -0.56 -5.95 8.86
CA TYR A 242 -0.22 -5.21 10.08
C TYR A 242 -1.19 -5.46 11.25
N ARG A 243 -2.37 -5.99 10.99
CA ARG A 243 -3.32 -6.45 12.03
C ARG A 243 -2.97 -7.84 12.54
N ILE A 244 -2.21 -8.59 11.75
CA ILE A 244 -1.87 -10.00 11.98
C ILE A 244 -0.49 -10.14 12.63
N ILE A 245 0.44 -9.23 12.32
CA ILE A 245 1.78 -9.22 12.95
C ILE A 245 1.64 -8.92 14.43
N THR A 246 1.94 -9.93 15.24
CA THR A 246 1.96 -9.88 16.70
C THR A 246 3.31 -10.37 17.23
N PRO A 247 3.69 -10.06 18.48
CA PRO A 247 4.95 -10.52 19.06
C PRO A 247 5.13 -12.05 19.07
N ASN A 248 4.03 -12.83 19.07
CA ASN A 248 4.06 -14.30 19.05
C ASN A 248 3.98 -14.90 17.62
N LEU A 249 4.03 -14.09 16.57
CA LEU A 249 3.94 -14.58 15.19
C LEU A 249 5.31 -15.11 14.74
N ALA A 250 5.42 -16.43 14.50
CA ALA A 250 6.66 -17.08 14.09
C ALA A 250 6.92 -17.04 12.57
N GLY A 251 5.87 -16.91 11.77
CA GLY A 251 5.96 -16.78 10.31
C GLY A 251 4.59 -16.71 9.64
N ILE A 252 4.60 -16.47 8.33
CA ILE A 252 3.40 -16.24 7.52
C ILE A 252 3.41 -17.20 6.33
N ILE A 253 2.30 -17.89 6.09
CA ILE A 253 2.06 -18.62 4.84
C ILE A 253 1.22 -17.73 3.93
N THR A 254 1.65 -17.58 2.69
CA THR A 254 1.00 -16.71 1.71
C THR A 254 0.57 -17.50 0.49
N ILE A 255 -0.58 -17.14 -0.04
CA ILE A 255 -1.18 -17.72 -1.25
C ILE A 255 -1.38 -16.57 -2.24
N GLY A 256 -0.88 -16.71 -3.46
CA GLY A 256 -0.78 -15.61 -4.43
C GLY A 256 0.65 -15.13 -4.61
N ASP A 257 1.09 -14.97 -5.85
CA ASP A 257 2.34 -14.32 -6.22
C ASP A 257 2.46 -12.91 -5.62
N ASP A 258 1.48 -12.04 -5.91
CA ASP A 258 1.46 -10.67 -5.40
C ASP A 258 1.31 -10.62 -3.89
N THR A 259 0.46 -11.47 -3.31
CA THR A 259 0.31 -11.60 -1.84
C THR A 259 1.65 -11.95 -1.21
N THR A 260 2.37 -12.91 -1.79
CA THR A 260 3.69 -13.35 -1.34
C THR A 260 4.72 -12.24 -1.46
N ALA A 261 4.74 -11.50 -2.57
CA ALA A 261 5.64 -10.37 -2.75
C ALA A 261 5.38 -9.25 -1.72
N VAL A 262 4.12 -8.88 -1.51
CA VAL A 262 3.72 -7.83 -0.55
C VAL A 262 4.01 -8.24 0.89
N CYS A 263 3.59 -9.44 1.29
CA CYS A 263 3.83 -9.96 2.63
C CYS A 263 5.31 -10.21 2.89
N GLY A 264 6.05 -10.67 1.87
CA GLY A 264 7.50 -10.79 1.91
C GLY A 264 8.17 -9.45 2.18
N HIS A 265 7.78 -8.44 1.41
CA HIS A 265 8.35 -7.10 1.53
C HIS A 265 8.10 -6.48 2.91
N ILE A 266 6.87 -6.60 3.43
CA ILE A 266 6.54 -6.12 4.78
C ILE A 266 7.23 -6.98 5.84
N GLY A 267 7.23 -8.30 5.67
CA GLY A 267 7.89 -9.27 6.53
C GLY A 267 9.40 -9.04 6.63
N ALA A 268 10.06 -8.61 5.55
CA ALA A 268 11.47 -8.24 5.54
C ALA A 268 11.78 -7.07 6.48
N VAL A 269 10.90 -6.06 6.54
CA VAL A 269 11.03 -4.92 7.45
C VAL A 269 10.71 -5.30 8.89
N GLN A 270 9.66 -6.09 9.10
CA GLN A 270 9.20 -6.51 10.43
C GLN A 270 10.02 -7.68 11.01
N GLY A 271 10.81 -8.35 10.18
CA GLY A 271 11.60 -9.52 10.52
C GLY A 271 10.80 -10.81 10.68
N VAL A 272 9.70 -10.93 9.94
CA VAL A 272 8.82 -12.12 9.92
C VAL A 272 9.03 -12.88 8.61
N PRO A 273 9.41 -14.17 8.66
CA PRO A 273 9.62 -14.97 7.46
C PRO A 273 8.29 -15.38 6.80
N VAL A 274 8.35 -15.61 5.49
CA VAL A 274 7.21 -16.01 4.66
C VAL A 274 7.45 -17.35 4.00
N PHE A 275 6.43 -18.20 3.95
CA PHE A 275 6.35 -19.38 3.09
C PHE A 275 5.35 -19.09 1.97
N GLY A 276 5.86 -18.81 0.78
CA GLY A 276 5.07 -18.41 -0.38
C GLY A 276 4.64 -19.58 -1.24
N ILE A 277 3.34 -19.67 -1.50
CA ILE A 277 2.73 -20.58 -2.47
C ILE A 277 2.29 -19.71 -3.65
N THR A 278 2.93 -19.94 -4.80
CA THR A 278 2.85 -19.09 -6.00
C THR A 278 2.71 -19.98 -7.23
N ASP A 279 2.24 -19.44 -8.35
CA ASP A 279 2.18 -20.16 -9.64
C ASP A 279 3.00 -19.48 -10.75
N GLY A 280 3.56 -18.30 -10.47
CA GLY A 280 4.47 -17.58 -11.36
C GLY A 280 3.78 -16.51 -12.20
N ASP A 281 2.59 -16.06 -11.82
CA ASP A 281 1.81 -15.02 -12.52
C ASP A 281 1.97 -13.58 -11.96
N ALA A 282 3.00 -13.35 -11.13
CA ALA A 282 3.29 -12.08 -10.45
C ALA A 282 3.14 -10.81 -11.32
N ASP A 283 2.52 -9.76 -10.76
CA ASP A 283 2.27 -8.49 -11.45
C ASP A 283 3.36 -7.43 -11.24
N GLY A 284 4.37 -7.73 -10.41
CA GLY A 284 5.50 -6.83 -10.17
C GLY A 284 5.11 -5.55 -9.42
N ILE A 285 4.09 -5.61 -8.56
CA ILE A 285 3.54 -4.46 -7.82
C ILE A 285 4.48 -3.93 -6.72
N VAL A 286 5.45 -4.73 -6.29
CA VAL A 286 6.45 -4.39 -5.27
C VAL A 286 7.72 -5.21 -5.55
N PRO A 287 8.93 -4.68 -5.32
CA PRO A 287 10.14 -5.48 -5.45
C PRO A 287 10.18 -6.56 -4.37
N GLU A 288 10.44 -7.79 -4.78
CA GLU A 288 10.52 -8.95 -3.90
C GLU A 288 11.72 -8.87 -2.97
N THR A 289 11.45 -8.86 -1.67
CA THR A 289 12.46 -9.00 -0.61
C THR A 289 11.82 -9.77 0.52
N TYR A 290 12.60 -10.58 1.22
CA TYR A 290 12.09 -11.48 2.24
C TYR A 290 13.03 -11.50 3.44
N ALA A 291 12.47 -11.70 4.64
CA ALA A 291 13.27 -11.94 5.84
C ALA A 291 14.01 -13.28 5.76
N PRO A 292 15.18 -13.43 6.40
CA PRO A 292 15.81 -14.74 6.59
C PRO A 292 14.84 -15.77 7.19
N GLY A 293 14.94 -17.03 6.75
CA GLY A 293 13.99 -18.10 7.07
C GLY A 293 12.83 -18.23 6.09
N SER A 294 12.66 -17.30 5.15
CA SER A 294 11.59 -17.37 4.15
C SER A 294 11.88 -18.40 3.06
N VAL A 295 10.83 -19.01 2.51
CA VAL A 295 10.89 -19.93 1.36
C VAL A 295 9.76 -19.56 0.41
N VAL A 296 10.04 -19.47 -0.89
CA VAL A 296 9.02 -19.24 -1.93
C VAL A 296 9.00 -20.44 -2.86
N THR A 297 7.80 -20.91 -3.18
CA THR A 297 7.57 -22.14 -3.95
C THR A 297 6.58 -21.90 -5.07
N HIS A 298 6.87 -22.47 -6.25
CA HIS A 298 5.95 -22.52 -7.38
C HIS A 298 5.19 -23.85 -7.38
N VAL A 299 3.88 -23.80 -7.60
CA VAL A 299 3.07 -24.98 -7.88
C VAL A 299 3.46 -25.55 -9.25
N ILE A 300 3.76 -26.84 -9.31
CA ILE A 300 4.17 -27.52 -10.55
C ILE A 300 2.95 -27.86 -11.41
N CYS A 301 1.84 -28.22 -10.78
CA CYS A 301 0.59 -28.59 -11.44
C CYS A 301 -0.61 -28.14 -10.61
N GLY A 302 -1.55 -27.41 -11.23
CA GLY A 302 -2.65 -26.72 -10.55
C GLY A 302 -2.36 -25.23 -10.35
N THR A 303 -3.17 -24.57 -9.52
CA THR A 303 -2.98 -23.18 -9.12
C THR A 303 -2.48 -23.09 -7.68
N ASP A 304 -1.92 -21.94 -7.33
CA ASP A 304 -1.59 -21.60 -5.95
C ASP A 304 -2.83 -21.57 -5.03
N ASP A 305 -3.98 -21.13 -5.54
CA ASP A 305 -5.26 -21.10 -4.83
C ASP A 305 -5.67 -22.48 -4.31
N ASP A 306 -5.59 -23.52 -5.16
CA ASP A 306 -6.04 -24.86 -4.82
C ASP A 306 -5.12 -25.52 -3.79
N LEU A 307 -3.80 -25.48 -4.04
CA LEU A 307 -2.82 -26.03 -3.12
C LEU A 307 -2.75 -25.21 -1.81
N GLY A 308 -2.84 -23.90 -1.92
CA GLY A 308 -2.85 -22.97 -0.80
C GLY A 308 -3.99 -23.27 0.17
N ARG A 309 -5.19 -23.51 -0.36
CA ARG A 309 -6.35 -23.90 0.45
C ARG A 309 -6.15 -25.24 1.17
N GLU A 310 -5.52 -26.21 0.50
CA GLU A 310 -5.20 -27.51 1.09
C GLU A 310 -4.19 -27.36 2.26
N ILE A 311 -3.08 -26.67 2.02
CA ILE A 311 -2.06 -26.41 3.04
C ILE A 311 -2.67 -25.63 4.20
N ALA A 312 -3.47 -24.61 3.93
CA ALA A 312 -4.14 -23.81 4.95
C ALA A 312 -5.06 -24.67 5.84
N ALA A 313 -5.82 -25.60 5.24
CA ALA A 313 -6.69 -26.51 5.99
C ALA A 313 -5.91 -27.49 6.88
N SER A 314 -4.66 -27.79 6.54
CA SER A 314 -3.79 -28.67 7.34
C SER A 314 -3.20 -28.01 8.61
N ILE A 315 -3.36 -26.69 8.77
CA ILE A 315 -2.73 -25.91 9.85
C ILE A 315 -3.79 -25.45 10.86
N PRO A 316 -3.85 -26.07 12.05
CA PRO A 316 -4.73 -25.62 13.13
C PRO A 316 -4.48 -24.16 13.55
N GLN A 317 -5.54 -23.34 13.62
CA GLN A 317 -5.46 -21.90 13.89
C GLN A 317 -4.91 -21.54 15.30
N ASP A 318 -5.14 -22.40 16.29
CA ASP A 318 -4.73 -22.15 17.69
C ASP A 318 -3.47 -22.93 18.11
N ALA A 319 -2.83 -23.64 17.17
CA ALA A 319 -1.59 -24.34 17.44
C ALA A 319 -0.37 -23.42 17.27
N GLU A 320 0.67 -23.71 18.05
CA GLU A 320 1.98 -23.10 17.88
C GLU A 320 2.90 -24.04 17.11
N PHE A 321 3.69 -23.46 16.21
CA PHE A 321 4.59 -24.18 15.33
C PHE A 321 5.98 -23.59 15.42
N CYS A 322 6.99 -24.45 15.39
CA CYS A 322 8.35 -24.01 15.11
C CYS A 322 8.54 -23.85 13.61
N TRP A 323 8.81 -22.61 13.18
CA TRP A 323 8.77 -22.20 11.77
C TRP A 323 9.58 -23.12 10.86
N ASP A 324 10.85 -23.35 11.16
CA ASP A 324 11.75 -24.13 10.29
C ASP A 324 11.35 -25.62 10.24
N ARG A 325 10.66 -26.12 11.27
CA ARG A 325 10.10 -27.48 11.27
C ARG A 325 8.86 -27.54 10.40
N LEU A 326 7.91 -26.61 10.59
CA LEU A 326 6.71 -26.53 9.77
C LEU A 326 7.04 -26.42 8.28
N VAL A 327 7.95 -25.51 7.92
CA VAL A 327 8.38 -25.35 6.52
C VAL A 327 8.99 -26.65 5.96
N ARG A 328 9.83 -27.35 6.75
CA ARG A 328 10.38 -28.64 6.33
C ARG A 328 9.30 -29.71 6.16
N ASP A 329 8.31 -29.74 7.03
CA ASP A 329 7.23 -30.71 6.98
C ASP A 329 6.32 -30.44 5.77
N ILE A 330 5.97 -29.19 5.47
CA ILE A 330 5.24 -28.80 4.25
C ILE A 330 6.02 -29.22 3.00
N LEU A 331 7.31 -28.86 2.91
CA LEU A 331 8.14 -29.19 1.73
C LEU A 331 8.27 -30.71 1.51
N ARG A 332 8.24 -31.52 2.57
CA ARG A 332 8.27 -32.98 2.47
C ARG A 332 6.92 -33.54 2.03
N THR A 333 5.82 -33.09 2.64
CA THR A 333 4.47 -33.56 2.32
C THR A 333 4.10 -33.27 0.88
N TYR A 334 4.47 -32.10 0.38
CA TYR A 334 4.14 -31.64 -0.97
C TYR A 334 5.29 -31.82 -1.97
N SER A 335 6.24 -32.71 -1.67
CA SER A 335 7.36 -32.98 -2.58
C SER A 335 6.83 -33.52 -3.92
N GLY A 336 7.24 -32.90 -5.03
CA GLY A 336 6.75 -33.26 -6.36
C GLY A 336 5.52 -32.46 -6.82
N THR A 337 4.83 -31.76 -5.91
CA THR A 337 3.74 -30.83 -6.24
C THR A 337 4.23 -29.38 -6.29
N ILE A 338 5.27 -29.06 -5.51
CA ILE A 338 5.88 -27.72 -5.46
C ILE A 338 7.36 -27.77 -5.81
N ARG A 339 7.85 -26.67 -6.40
CA ARG A 339 9.25 -26.40 -6.68
C ARG A 339 9.70 -25.17 -5.90
N ILE A 340 10.79 -25.29 -5.14
CA ILE A 340 11.39 -24.14 -4.46
C ILE A 340 11.99 -23.19 -5.51
N VAL A 341 11.59 -21.93 -5.46
CA VAL A 341 12.19 -20.86 -6.29
C VAL A 341 13.09 -19.94 -5.49
N ARG A 342 12.86 -19.85 -4.17
CA ARG A 342 13.72 -19.10 -3.26
C ARG A 342 13.78 -19.79 -1.91
N ASP A 343 14.97 -19.91 -1.34
CA ASP A 343 15.21 -20.49 -0.01
C ASP A 343 16.20 -19.61 0.74
N LEU A 344 15.75 -18.99 1.83
CA LEU A 344 16.55 -18.10 2.68
C LEU A 344 16.71 -18.65 4.10
N ARG A 345 16.50 -19.96 4.29
CA ARG A 345 16.70 -20.64 5.57
C ARG A 345 18.18 -20.78 5.93
#